data_AF-A0A5C8TZ87-F1
#
_entry.id   AF-A0A5C8TZ87-F1
#
_cell.length_a   1.000
_cell.length_b   1.000
_cell.length_c   1.000
_cell.angle_alpha   90.00
_cell.angle_beta   90.00
_cell.angle_gamma   90.00
#
_symmetry.space_group_name_H-M   'P 1'
#
loop_
_entity.id
_entity.type
_entity.pdbx_description
1 polymer ?
#
loop_
_entity_poly.entity_id
_entity_poly.type
_entity_poly.pdbx_seq_one_letter_code
_entity_poly.pdbx_strand_id
1 'polypeptide(L)' 'MPMPAPVREDAPVSCPVETIVSAYLKTAHGDAGLALRCAVTDALSDLMEGERRARERSRLISRGYVRGRRDDAAEPA' A
#
# COMPACT_ATOMS: atom_id res chain seq x y z
N MET A 1 -42.63 -24.70 -4.12
CA MET A 1 -42.26 -23.39 -4.72
C MET A 1 -40.88 -23.04 -4.21
N PRO A 2 -39.78 -23.19 -4.99
CA PRO A 2 -38.48 -22.71 -4.54
C PRO A 2 -38.45 -21.18 -4.63
N MET A 3 -38.13 -20.53 -3.52
CA MET A 3 -37.82 -19.10 -3.47
C MET A 3 -36.50 -18.86 -4.21
N PRO A 4 -36.40 -17.88 -5.14
CA PRO A 4 -35.10 -17.43 -5.61
C PRO A 4 -34.39 -16.68 -4.46
N ALA A 5 -33.20 -17.18 -4.10
CA ALA A 5 -32.27 -16.48 -3.23
C ALA A 5 -31.88 -15.12 -3.84
N PRO A 6 -31.54 -14.10 -3.04
CA PRO A 6 -31.24 -12.77 -3.55
C PRO A 6 -30.09 -12.89 -4.56
N VAL A 7 -30.37 -12.46 -5.79
CA VAL A 7 -29.33 -12.12 -6.76
C VAL A 7 -28.44 -11.14 -6.02
N ARG A 8 -27.24 -11.58 -5.63
CA ARG A 8 -26.20 -10.66 -5.20
C ARG A 8 -25.94 -9.85 -6.45
N GLU A 9 -26.54 -8.66 -6.51
CA GLU A 9 -26.22 -7.65 -7.50
C GLU A 9 -24.71 -7.62 -7.59
N ASP A 10 -24.22 -8.07 -8.73
CA ASP A 10 -22.86 -7.92 -9.19
C ASP A 10 -22.65 -6.41 -9.21
N ALA A 11 -22.27 -5.86 -8.06
CA ALA A 11 -21.95 -4.47 -7.90
C ALA A 11 -20.93 -4.20 -9.00
N PRO A 12 -21.19 -3.25 -9.91
CA PRO A 12 -20.32 -3.05 -11.05
C PRO A 12 -18.92 -2.96 -10.49
N VAL A 13 -18.03 -3.82 -11.00
CA VAL A 13 -16.63 -3.88 -10.61
C VAL A 13 -16.01 -2.57 -11.09
N SER A 14 -16.35 -1.48 -10.41
CA SER A 14 -15.87 -0.15 -10.71
C SER A 14 -14.37 -0.27 -10.61
N CYS A 15 -13.71 0.18 -11.67
CA CYS A 15 -12.27 0.12 -11.74
C CYS A 15 -11.73 0.64 -10.40
N PRO A 16 -10.85 -0.09 -9.69
CA PRO A 16 -10.41 0.31 -8.35
C PRO A 16 -9.89 1.75 -8.33
N VAL A 17 -9.35 2.22 -9.46
CA VAL A 17 -8.97 3.61 -9.70
C VAL A 17 -10.15 4.58 -9.63
N GLU A 18 -11.28 4.29 -10.28
CA GLU A 18 -12.49 5.13 -10.22
C GLU A 18 -13.05 5.22 -8.80
N THR A 19 -12.95 4.15 -8.03
CA THR A 19 -13.36 4.15 -6.61
C THR A 19 -12.47 5.07 -5.79
N ILE A 20 -11.15 5.03 -6.01
CA ILE A 20 -10.17 5.91 -5.35
C ILE A 20 -10.40 7.37 -5.75
N VAL A 21 -10.56 7.65 -7.05
CA VAL A 21 -10.82 9.00 -7.57
C VAL A 21 -12.13 9.55 -7.00
N SER A 22 -13.17 8.73 -6.93
CA SER A 22 -14.46 9.11 -6.35
C SER A 22 -14.36 9.42 -4.87
N ALA A 23 -13.51 8.71 -4.12
CA ALA A 23 -13.26 9.01 -2.72
C ALA A 23 -12.61 10.39 -2.54
N TYR A 24 -11.57 10.70 -3.34
CA TYR A 24 -10.90 12.00 -3.31
C TYR A 24 -11.80 13.16 -3.77
N LEU A 25 -12.68 12.95 -4.75
CA LEU A 25 -13.66 13.95 -5.17
C LEU A 25 -14.71 14.21 -4.08
N LYS A 26 -15.14 13.17 -3.36
CA LYS A 26 -16.07 13.31 -2.24
C LYS A 26 -15.44 14.10 -1.09
N THR A 27 -14.18 13.85 -0.74
CA THR A 27 -13.48 14.58 0.32
C THR A 27 -13.19 16.04 -0.09
N ALA A 28 -12.99 16.30 -1.38
CA ALA A 28 -12.82 17.64 -1.92
C ALA A 28 -14.13 18.38 -2.24
N HIS A 29 -15.29 17.86 -1.80
CA HIS A 29 -16.61 18.45 -2.07
C HIS A 29 -16.89 18.71 -3.57
N GLY A 30 -16.34 17.88 -4.46
CA GLY A 30 -16.48 18.01 -5.91
C GLY A 30 -15.45 18.92 -6.59
N ASP A 31 -14.52 19.54 -5.84
CA ASP A 31 -13.39 20.26 -6.43
C ASP A 31 -12.33 19.27 -6.94
N ALA A 32 -12.34 19.04 -8.25
CA ALA A 32 -11.39 18.14 -8.92
C ALA A 32 -9.93 18.59 -8.78
N GLY A 33 -9.68 19.90 -8.71
CA GLY A 33 -8.34 20.45 -8.56
C GLY A 33 -7.79 20.20 -7.16
N LEU A 34 -8.62 20.36 -6.13
CA LEU A 34 -8.28 20.02 -4.75
C LEU A 34 -8.12 18.51 -4.57
N ALA A 35 -9.03 17.70 -5.12
CA ALA A 35 -8.96 16.24 -5.09
C ALA A 35 -7.64 15.74 -5.69
N LEU A 36 -7.25 16.27 -6.87
CA LEU A 36 -6.01 15.91 -7.53
C LEU A 36 -4.78 16.30 -6.70
N ARG A 37 -4.75 17.52 -6.14
CA ARG A 37 -3.64 17.96 -5.27
C ARG A 37 -3.51 17.08 -4.04
N CYS A 38 -4.62 16.69 -3.42
CA CYS A 38 -4.62 15.78 -2.28
C CYS A 38 -4.11 14.39 -2.68
N ALA A 39 -4.62 13.80 -3.77
CA ALA A 39 -4.18 12.49 -4.24
C ALA A 39 -2.69 12.46 -4.61
N VAL A 40 -2.17 13.51 -5.25
CA VAL A 40 -0.73 13.63 -5.56
C VAL A 40 0.10 13.79 -4.30
N THR A 41 -0.36 14.59 -3.32
CA THR A 41 0.35 14.78 -2.05
C THR A 41 0.42 13.48 -1.24
N ASP A 42 -0.67 12.72 -1.22
CA ASP A 42 -0.74 11.40 -0.57
C ASP A 42 0.21 10.41 -1.25
N ALA A 43 0.16 10.30 -2.59
CA ALA A 43 1.05 9.43 -3.35
C ALA A 43 2.54 9.78 -3.19
N LEU A 44 2.88 11.07 -3.11
CA LEU A 44 4.25 11.52 -2.84
C LEU A 44 4.68 11.19 -1.40
N SER A 45 3.77 11.28 -0.43
CA SER A 45 4.04 10.91 0.97
C SER A 45 4.29 9.41 1.09
N ASP A 46 3.46 8.58 0.45
CA ASP A 46 3.63 7.13 0.37
C ASP A 46 4.97 6.75 -0.29
N LEU A 47 5.35 7.45 -1.36
CA LEU A 47 6.63 7.26 -2.01
C LEU A 47 7.79 7.61 -1.07
N MET A 48 7.73 8.74 -0.38
CA MET A 48 8.77 9.16 0.57
C MET A 48 8.88 8.20 1.77
N GLU A 49 7.76 7.69 2.28
CA GLU A 49 7.74 6.65 3.30
C GLU A 49 8.36 5.34 2.81
N GLY A 50 7.99 4.92 1.59
CA GLY A 50 8.55 3.74 0.94
C GLY A 50 10.06 3.86 0.72
N GLU A 51 10.52 5.01 0.23
CA GLU A 51 11.94 5.30 0.07
C GLU A 51 12.69 5.34 1.40
N ARG A 52 12.08 5.87 2.47
CA ARG A 52 12.69 5.88 3.80
C ARG A 52 12.91 4.45 4.30
N ARG A 53 11.91 3.57 4.16
CA ARG A 53 12.03 2.12 4.49
C ARG A 53 13.09 1.43 3.62
N ALA A 54 13.20 1.77 2.34
CA ALA A 54 14.20 1.20 1.44
C ALA A 54 15.65 1.64 1.80
N ARG A 55 15.86 2.91 2.15
CA ARG A 55 17.17 3.43 2.58
C ARG A 55 17.61 2.84 3.92
N GLU A 56 16.68 2.62 4.84
CA GLU A 56 16.95 1.95 6.12
C GLU A 56 17.33 0.47 5.90
N ARG A 57 16.61 -0.24 5.02
CA ARG A 57 16.91 -1.64 4.67
C ARG A 57 18.27 -1.79 3.97
N SER A 58 18.63 -0.87 3.07
CA SER A 58 19.94 -0.87 2.40
C SER A 58 21.09 -0.54 3.37
N ARG A 59 20.86 0.36 4.34
CA ARG A 59 21.82 0.64 5.42
C ARG A 59 22.07 -0.57 6.32
N LEU A 60 21.04 -1.35 6.63
CA LEU A 60 21.16 -2.58 7.43
C LEU A 60 21.89 -3.71 6.67
N ILE A 61 21.70 -3.81 5.36
CA ILE A 61 22.45 -4.77 4.51
C ILE A 61 23.94 -4.41 4.47
N SER A 62 24.27 -3.12 4.34
CA SER A 62 25.65 -2.64 4.24
C SER A 62 26.40 -2.61 5.59
N ARG A 63 25.68 -2.52 6.72
CA ARG A 63 26.25 -2.55 8.09
C ARG A 63 26.39 -3.95 8.68
N GLY A 64 26.18 -4.98 7.88
CA GLY A 64 26.39 -6.35 8.30
C GLY A 64 25.13 -6.96 8.89
N TYR A 65 24.38 -7.62 8.02
CA TYR A 65 23.77 -8.91 8.32
C TYR A 65 24.89 -9.96 8.64
N VAL A 66 25.75 -9.62 9.62
CA VAL A 66 26.89 -10.38 10.13
C VAL A 66 26.53 -11.05 11.46
N ARG A 67 25.33 -10.80 12.00
CA ARG A 67 24.86 -11.39 13.26
C ARG A 67 23.77 -12.45 13.11
N GLY A 68 23.71 -13.13 11.97
CA GLY A 68 22.75 -14.22 11.72
C GLY A 68 23.33 -15.54 11.22
N ARG A 69 24.65 -15.64 10.97
CA ARG A 69 25.27 -16.86 10.43
C ARG A 69 26.68 -17.15 10.98
N ARG A 70 26.91 -16.91 12.26
CA ARG A 70 28.13 -17.35 12.97
C ARG A 70 27.87 -18.03 14.32
N ASP A 71 26.62 -18.46 14.56
CA ASP A 71 26.27 -19.30 15.71
C ASP A 71 25.91 -20.75 15.30
N ASP A 72 26.03 -21.10 14.01
CA ASP A 72 25.87 -22.49 13.54
C ASP A 72 27.23 -23.19 13.31
N ALA A 73 28.33 -22.57 13.75
CA ALA A 73 29.68 -23.12 13.67
C ALA A 73 30.40 -23.06 15.02
N ALA A 74 29.65 -23.28 16.10
CA ALA A 74 30.17 -23.46 17.45
C ALA A 74 29.72 -24.80 18.05
N GLU A 75 29.98 -25.89 17.33
CA GLU A 75 30.47 -27.18 17.86
C GLU A 75 31.10 -27.90 16.66
N PRO A 76 32.36 -28.38 16.71
CA PRO A 76 32.75 -29.42 17.68
C PRO A 76 34.21 -29.36 18.19
N ALA A 77 34.42 -29.68 19.48
CA ALA A 77 35.59 -30.44 19.99
C ALA A 77 35.39 -30.77 21.48
#